data_AF-A0A1X9YZL0-F1
#
_entry.id   AF-A0A1X9YZL0-F1
#
_cell.length_a   1.000
_cell.length_b   1.000
_cell.length_c   1.000
_cell.angle_alpha   90.00
_cell.angle_beta   90.00
_cell.angle_gamma   90.00
#
_symmetry.space_group_name_H-M   'P 1'
#
loop_
_entity.id
_entity.type
_entity.pdbx_description
1 polymer ?
#
loop_
_entity_poly.entity_id
_entity_poly.type
_entity_poly.pdbx_seq_one_letter_code
_entity_poly.pdbx_strand_id
1 'polypeptide(L)'
;MIGCKKKDVSYDQNTTACGTKNPLANLAWLKNEFQDIANYPDMNGIVLYEYNGEEVINIYKSYYSSTYGRPFYCNGKQMQFNSGDDLKNYLEKRKKIAVLFGKKFDLTP
;
A
#
# COMPACT_ATOMS: atom_id res chain seq x y z
N MET A 1 -12.01 24.58 -22.47
CA MET A 1 -11.39 23.28 -22.16
C MET A 1 -10.84 23.36 -20.74
N ILE A 2 -11.51 22.76 -19.76
CA ILE A 2 -11.01 22.72 -18.38
C ILE A 2 -9.94 21.62 -18.36
N GLY A 3 -8.69 22.03 -18.54
CA GLY A 3 -7.55 21.13 -18.39
C GLY A 3 -7.44 20.72 -16.93
N CYS A 4 -7.73 19.45 -16.62
CA CYS A 4 -7.27 18.84 -15.38
C CYS A 4 -5.74 18.96 -15.38
N LYS A 5 -5.20 19.93 -14.62
CA LYS A 5 -3.78 19.93 -14.26
C LYS A 5 -3.52 18.57 -13.62
N LYS A 6 -2.62 17.78 -14.20
CA LYS A 6 -2.09 16.57 -13.54
C LYS A 6 -1.62 17.05 -12.17
N LYS A 7 -2.33 16.67 -11.11
CA LYS A 7 -1.81 16.87 -9.76
C LYS A 7 -0.56 16.01 -9.70
N ASP A 8 0.59 16.62 -9.49
CA ASP A 8 1.79 15.86 -9.18
C ASP A 8 1.47 15.01 -7.95
N VAL A 9 1.34 13.71 -8.19
CA VAL A 9 1.02 12.75 -7.15
C VAL A 9 2.31 12.59 -6.35
N SER A 10 2.36 13.20 -5.17
CA SER A 10 3.47 13.01 -4.25
C SER A 10 3.39 11.59 -3.68
N TYR A 11 4.42 10.80 -3.90
CA TYR A 11 4.61 9.46 -3.36
C TYR A 11 6.08 9.27 -3.01
N ASP A 12 6.38 8.32 -2.13
CA ASP A 12 7.74 8.13 -1.68
C ASP A 12 8.61 7.42 -2.74
N GLN A 13 9.72 8.08 -3.09
CA GLN A 13 10.69 7.62 -4.08
C GLN A 13 11.97 7.08 -3.45
N ASN A 14 12.12 7.19 -2.12
CA ASN A 14 13.36 6.88 -1.43
C ASN A 14 13.32 5.54 -0.69
N THR A 15 12.15 5.08 -0.24
CA THR A 15 12.02 3.80 0.42
C THR A 15 12.39 2.66 -0.53
N THR A 16 13.11 1.71 0.04
CA THR A 16 13.31 0.39 -0.55
C THR A 16 12.29 -0.55 0.06
N ALA A 17 11.56 -1.26 -0.77
CA ALA A 17 10.64 -2.31 -0.36
C ALA A 17 10.76 -3.47 -1.34
N CYS A 18 10.64 -4.70 -0.87
CA CYS A 18 10.71 -5.89 -1.71
C CYS A 18 12.00 -5.97 -2.52
N GLY A 19 13.12 -5.55 -1.92
CA GLY A 19 14.43 -5.50 -2.56
C GLY A 19 14.56 -4.46 -3.68
N THR A 20 13.61 -3.55 -3.86
CA THR A 20 13.68 -2.51 -4.90
C THR A 20 13.46 -1.11 -4.33
N LYS A 21 14.30 -0.17 -4.77
CA LYS A 21 14.15 1.25 -4.47
C LYS A 21 13.00 1.81 -5.31
N ASN A 22 12.19 2.72 -4.75
CA ASN A 22 11.02 3.28 -5.43
C ASN A 22 10.08 2.17 -5.97
N PRO A 23 9.50 1.36 -5.06
CA PRO A 23 8.70 0.20 -5.44
C PRO A 23 7.47 0.55 -6.28
N LEU A 24 6.90 1.75 -6.11
CA LEU A 24 5.73 2.20 -6.88
C LEU A 24 6.04 2.43 -8.37
N ALA A 25 7.30 2.66 -8.72
CA ALA A 25 7.75 2.79 -10.10
C ALA A 25 8.33 1.49 -10.66
N ASN A 26 8.97 0.68 -9.81
CA ASN A 26 9.82 -0.44 -10.24
C ASN A 26 9.21 -1.84 -10.05
N LEU A 27 8.19 -2.00 -9.20
CA LEU A 27 7.41 -3.26 -9.14
C LEU A 27 6.22 -3.15 -10.10
N ALA A 28 6.25 -3.92 -11.19
CA ALA A 28 5.24 -3.82 -12.26
C ALA A 28 3.80 -4.02 -11.74
N TRP A 29 3.58 -5.01 -10.87
CA TRP A 29 2.25 -5.27 -10.30
C TRP A 29 1.80 -4.12 -9.40
N LEU A 30 2.69 -3.59 -8.57
CA LEU A 30 2.36 -2.52 -7.64
C LEU A 30 2.17 -1.18 -8.35
N LYS A 31 2.92 -0.94 -9.43
CA LYS A 31 2.77 0.25 -10.27
C LYS A 31 1.36 0.34 -10.85
N ASN A 32 0.80 -0.78 -11.31
CA ASN A 32 -0.57 -0.82 -11.82
C ASN A 32 -1.58 -0.48 -10.72
N GLU A 33 -1.42 -1.07 -9.54
CA GLU A 33 -2.25 -0.76 -8.37
C GLU A 33 -2.15 0.72 -7.97
N PHE A 34 -0.94 1.27 -7.97
CA PHE A 34 -0.69 2.68 -7.67
C PHE A 34 -1.36 3.61 -8.68
N GLN A 35 -1.19 3.35 -9.98
CA GLN A 35 -1.78 4.17 -11.04
C GLN A 35 -3.31 4.23 -10.98
N ASP A 36 -3.95 3.14 -10.57
CA ASP A 36 -5.40 3.08 -10.35
C ASP A 36 -5.87 4.06 -9.26
N ILE A 37 -5.07 4.25 -8.21
CA ILE A 37 -5.46 5.03 -7.02
C ILE A 37 -4.79 6.40 -6.87
N ALA A 38 -3.78 6.69 -7.70
CA ALA A 38 -2.90 7.86 -7.61
C ALA A 38 -3.66 9.20 -7.63
N ASN A 39 -4.82 9.26 -8.30
CA ASN A 39 -5.63 10.47 -8.41
C ASN A 39 -6.42 10.82 -7.14
N TYR A 40 -6.50 9.90 -6.16
CA TYR A 40 -7.31 10.06 -4.95
C TYR A 40 -6.49 9.75 -3.67
N PRO A 41 -5.40 10.49 -3.41
CA PRO A 41 -4.48 10.23 -2.29
C PRO A 41 -5.09 10.45 -0.90
N ASP A 42 -6.23 11.13 -0.81
CA ASP A 42 -6.93 11.38 0.45
C ASP A 42 -7.81 10.19 0.87
N MET A 43 -8.17 9.31 -0.08
CA MET A 43 -9.05 8.16 0.15
C MET A 43 -8.32 6.82 0.03
N ASN A 44 -7.19 6.79 -0.66
CA ASN A 44 -6.43 5.59 -0.97
C ASN A 44 -5.01 5.66 -0.42
N GLY A 45 -4.35 4.51 -0.29
CA GLY A 45 -2.96 4.45 0.16
C GLY A 45 -2.29 3.11 -0.07
N ILE A 46 -0.96 3.15 -0.02
CA ILE A 46 -0.09 1.98 -0.11
C ILE A 46 0.91 2.10 1.03
N VAL A 47 0.91 1.11 1.90
CA VAL A 47 1.72 1.13 3.13
C VAL A 47 2.54 -0.15 3.20
N LEU A 48 3.82 0.01 3.48
CA LEU A 48 4.74 -1.10 3.72
C LEU A 48 4.67 -1.52 5.18
N TYR A 49 4.50 -2.82 5.40
CA TYR A 49 4.54 -3.46 6.69
C TYR A 49 5.59 -4.58 6.71
N GLU A 50 6.05 -4.93 7.90
CA GLU A 50 6.73 -6.19 8.19
C GLU A 50 5.76 -7.11 8.94
N TYR A 51 5.68 -8.38 8.56
CA TYR A 51 4.93 -9.42 9.27
C TYR A 51 5.68 -10.74 9.18
N ASN A 52 5.94 -11.38 10.32
CA ASN A 52 6.73 -12.62 10.43
C ASN A 52 8.11 -12.55 9.74
N GLY A 53 8.76 -11.38 9.78
CA GLY A 53 10.07 -11.17 9.16
C GLY A 53 10.03 -10.97 7.64
N GLU A 54 8.84 -10.93 7.03
CA GLU A 54 8.65 -10.66 5.60
C GLU A 54 8.05 -9.27 5.37
N GLU A 55 8.47 -8.61 4.29
CA GLU A 55 7.85 -7.38 3.81
C GLU A 55 6.49 -7.67 3.15
N VAL A 56 5.49 -6.90 3.55
CA VAL A 56 4.12 -7.01 3.06
C VAL A 56 3.62 -5.62 2.67
N ILE A 57 3.10 -5.50 1.46
CA ILE A 57 2.50 -4.26 0.98
C ILE A 57 0.99 -4.33 1.20
N ASN A 58 0.47 -3.40 1.99
CA ASN A 58 -0.96 -3.30 2.22
C ASN A 58 -1.54 -2.16 1.38
N ILE A 59 -2.54 -2.49 0.57
CA ILE A 59 -3.21 -1.53 -0.33
C ILE A 59 -4.58 -1.17 0.24
N TYR A 60 -4.81 0.11 0.39
CA TYR A 60 -6.08 0.68 0.83
C TYR A 60 -6.73 1.37 -0.36
N LYS A 61 -7.89 0.86 -0.77
CA LYS A 61 -8.72 1.48 -1.80
C LYS A 61 -10.06 1.83 -1.21
N SER A 62 -10.58 3.02 -1.52
CA SER A 62 -11.85 3.54 -1.02
C SER A 62 -13.05 2.65 -1.35
N TYR A 63 -12.97 1.89 -2.44
CA TYR A 63 -14.00 0.97 -2.89
C TYR A 63 -13.81 -0.46 -2.36
N TYR A 64 -12.81 -0.73 -1.53
CA TYR A 64 -12.74 -2.00 -0.81
C TYR A 64 -13.80 -2.04 0.29
N SER A 65 -14.49 -3.17 0.42
CA SER A 65 -15.40 -3.43 1.53
C SER A 65 -14.68 -3.55 2.88
N SER A 66 -13.36 -3.73 2.87
CA SER A 66 -12.51 -3.84 4.06
C SER A 66 -11.86 -2.51 4.41
N THR A 67 -12.00 -2.09 5.66
CA THR A 67 -11.29 -0.94 6.23
C THR A 67 -9.80 -1.22 6.49
N TYR A 68 -9.41 -2.49 6.50
CA TYR A 68 -8.05 -2.91 6.83
C TYR A 68 -7.10 -2.98 5.63
N GLY A 69 -7.59 -2.67 4.42
CA GLY A 69 -6.85 -2.84 3.18
C GLY A 69 -6.72 -4.31 2.78
N ARG A 70 -5.90 -4.55 1.75
CA ARG A 70 -5.55 -5.89 1.27
C ARG A 70 -4.03 -6.06 1.28
N PRO A 71 -3.51 -7.06 2.03
CA PRO A 71 -2.08 -7.33 2.06
C PRO A 71 -1.63 -8.19 0.88
N PHE A 72 -0.45 -7.86 0.35
CA PHE A 72 0.21 -8.56 -0.74
C PHE A 72 1.66 -8.85 -0.36
N TYR A 73 2.13 -10.05 -0.70
CA TYR A 73 3.54 -10.36 -0.67
C TYR A 73 4.28 -9.61 -1.78
N CYS A 74 5.60 -9.52 -1.66
CA CYS A 74 6.45 -8.83 -2.64
C CYS A 74 6.34 -9.34 -4.09
N ASN A 75 5.92 -10.60 -4.26
CA ASN A 75 5.65 -11.18 -5.58
C ASN A 75 4.27 -10.81 -6.17
N GLY A 76 3.47 -10.00 -5.48
CA GLY A 76 2.13 -9.58 -5.92
C GLY A 76 1.01 -10.58 -5.60
N LYS A 77 1.31 -11.70 -4.93
CA LYS A 77 0.26 -12.61 -4.45
C LYS A 77 -0.47 -11.97 -3.27
N GLN A 78 -1.79 -11.84 -3.37
CA GLN A 78 -2.61 -11.39 -2.25
C GLN A 78 -2.55 -12.43 -1.12
N MET A 79 -2.25 -11.98 0.09
CA MET A 79 -2.33 -12.80 1.30
C MET A 79 -3.80 -13.17 1.57
N GLN A 80 -4.01 -14.44 1.91
CA GLN A 80 -5.33 -14.99 2.22
C GLN A 80 -5.39 -15.30 3.71
N PHE A 81 -6.53 -15.01 4.33
CA PHE A 81 -6.81 -15.33 5.72
C PHE A 81 -7.93 -16.38 5.74
N ASN A 82 -7.67 -17.53 6.35
CA ASN A 82 -8.63 -18.64 6.38
C ASN A 82 -9.61 -18.49 7.54
N SER A 83 -9.32 -17.61 8.50
CA SER A 83 -10.12 -17.36 9.68
C SER A 83 -10.04 -15.88 10.11
N GLY A 84 -10.97 -15.48 10.97
CA GLY A 84 -10.90 -14.19 11.66
C GLY A 84 -9.67 -14.07 12.56
N ASP A 85 -9.22 -15.18 13.15
CA ASP A 85 -8.03 -15.20 14.02
C ASP A 85 -6.74 -14.95 13.23
N ASP A 86 -6.62 -15.47 11.99
CA ASP A 86 -5.47 -15.20 11.12
C ASP A 86 -5.40 -13.70 10.77
N LEU A 87 -6.54 -13.11 10.41
CA LEU A 87 -6.63 -11.68 10.12
C LEU A 87 -6.27 -10.86 11.37
N LYS A 88 -6.82 -11.20 12.53
CA LYS A 88 -6.54 -10.54 13.80
C LYS A 88 -5.04 -10.59 14.12
N ASN A 89 -4.43 -11.77 13.99
CA ASN A 89 -2.99 -11.98 14.22
C ASN A 89 -2.14 -11.10 13.29
N TYR A 90 -2.49 -11.04 12.00
CA TYR A 90 -1.83 -10.14 11.05
C TYR A 90 -1.95 -8.68 11.47
N LEU A 91 -3.15 -8.21 11.84
CA LEU A 91 -3.37 -6.82 12.23
C LEU A 91 -2.62 -6.43 13.51
N GLU A 92 -2.53 -7.34 14.48
CA GLU A 92 -1.88 -7.12 15.77
C GLU A 92 -0.35 -7.18 15.69
N LYS A 93 0.20 -8.05 14.83
CA LYS A 93 1.65 -8.30 14.79
C LYS A 93 2.38 -7.62 13.65
N ARG A 94 1.67 -7.12 12.63
CA ARG A 94 2.31 -6.35 11.56
C ARG A 94 2.88 -5.05 12.11
N LYS A 95 4.05 -4.67 11.62
CA LYS A 95 4.72 -3.41 11.98
C LYS A 95 4.75 -2.50 10.78
N LYS A 96 4.24 -1.28 10.93
CA LYS A 96 4.31 -0.27 9.85
C LYS A 96 5.77 0.13 9.66
N ILE A 97 6.28 -0.01 8.44
CA ILE A 97 7.65 0.38 8.08
C ILE A 97 7.65 1.76 7.42
N ALA A 98 6.83 1.94 6.39
CA ALA A 98 6.79 3.17 5.62
C ALA A 98 5.44 3.36 4.93
N VAL A 99 5.12 4.61 4.62
CA VAL A 99 3.98 4.96 3.76
C VAL A 99 4.55 5.25 2.38
N LEU A 100 4.18 4.43 1.41
CA LEU A 100 4.65 4.59 0.04
C LEU A 100 3.78 5.61 -0.71
N PHE A 101 2.47 5.62 -0.41
CA PHE A 101 1.49 6.53 -0.99
C PHE A 101 0.27 6.71 -0.07
N GLY A 102 -0.36 7.88 -0.14
CA GLY A 102 -1.65 8.17 0.49
C GLY A 102 -1.51 9.06 1.73
N LYS A 103 -2.02 10.30 1.63
CA LYS A 103 -1.88 11.34 2.67
C LYS A 103 -2.53 10.95 3.99
N LYS A 104 -3.65 10.23 3.93
CA LYS A 104 -4.36 9.73 5.10
C LYS A 104 -3.50 8.77 5.95
N PHE A 105 -2.57 8.07 5.30
CA PHE A 105 -1.75 7.03 5.93
C PHE A 105 -0.39 7.57 6.38
N ASP A 106 0.03 8.72 5.83
CA ASP A 106 1.25 9.47 6.15
C ASP A 106 1.21 10.11 7.55
N LEU A 107 0.02 10.23 8.13
CA LEU A 107 -0.12 10.48 9.54
C LEU A 107 0.29 9.21 10.27
N THR A 108 1.40 9.25 10.99
CA THR A 108 1.43 9.06 12.46
C THR A 108 2.83 8.68 12.94
N PRO A 109 3.21 9.08 14.15
CA PRO A 109 3.63 8.14 15.17
C PRO A 109 2.39 7.42 15.74
#